data_AF-A0A383CQX5-F1
#
_entry.id   AF-A0A383CQX5-F1
#
_cell.length_a   1.000
_cell.length_b   1.000
_cell.length_c   1.000
_cell.angle_alpha   90.00
_cell.angle_beta   90.00
_cell.angle_gamma   90.00
#
_symmetry.space_group_name_H-M   'P 1'
#
loop_
_entity.id
_entity.type
_entity.pdbx_description
1 polymer ?
#
loop_
_entity_poly.entity_id
_entity_poly.type
_entity_poly.pdbx_seq_one_letter_code
_entity_poly.pdbx_strand_id
1 'polypeptide(L)' 'VLAMQVHRGPPMTIEFKDMLIKHLPDDLPLLQPKDHPIPADAHGVRPQGRLPKDWKAPIYGER' A
#
# COMPACT_ATOMS: atom_id res chain seq x y z
N VAL A 1 13.18 -16.74 4.00
CA VAL A 1 13.86 -16.14 5.17
C VAL A 1 13.31 -14.74 5.37
N LEU A 2 12.90 -14.37 6.58
CA LEU A 2 12.44 -13.00 6.91
C LEU A 2 13.62 -12.25 7.55
N ALA A 3 13.94 -11.06 7.04
CA ALA A 3 14.97 -10.19 7.59
C ALA A 3 14.33 -8.91 8.11
N MET A 4 14.73 -8.49 9.32
CA MET A 4 14.22 -7.28 9.95
C MET A 4 15.29 -6.20 9.96
N GLN A 5 14.97 -5.03 9.40
CA GLN A 5 15.83 -3.85 9.46
C GLN A 5 15.44 -3.00 10.65
N VAL A 6 16.42 -2.69 11.50
CA VAL A 6 16.28 -1.78 12.63
C VAL A 6 17.00 -0.47 12.32
N HIS A 7 16.31 0.67 12.43
CA HIS A 7 16.94 1.99 12.40
C HIS A 7 17.60 2.29 13.75
N ARG A 8 18.84 2.80 13.75
CA ARG A 8 19.52 3.24 14.98
C ARG A 8 19.23 4.71 15.27
N GLY A 9 18.46 4.98 16.32
CA GLY A 9 18.35 6.29 16.98
C GLY A 9 19.05 6.29 18.34
N PRO A 10 18.67 7.19 19.28
CA PRO A 10 19.08 7.12 20.68
C PRO A 10 18.84 5.73 21.30
N PRO A 11 19.44 5.41 22.46
CA PRO A 11 19.33 4.09 23.07
C PRO A 11 17.86 3.64 23.22
N MET A 12 17.53 2.48 22.65
CA MET A 12 16.17 1.92 22.69
C MET A 12 16.21 0.39 22.73
N THR A 13 15.23 -0.19 23.44
CA THR A 13 14.96 -1.63 23.43
C THR A 13 13.93 -1.92 22.36
N ILE A 14 14.13 -3.00 21.60
CA ILE A 14 13.23 -3.43 20.54
C ILE A 14 12.67 -4.79 20.92
N GLU A 15 11.35 -4.90 20.91
CA GLU A 15 10.63 -6.12 21.24
C GLU A 15 9.68 -6.45 20.10
N PHE A 16 9.67 -7.73 19.71
CA PHE A 16 8.73 -8.26 18.73
C PHE A 16 7.80 -9.25 19.41
N LYS A 17 6.51 -9.18 19.09
CA LYS A 17 5.50 -10.07 19.63
C LYS A 17 4.55 -10.48 18.51
N ASP A 18 4.12 -11.74 18.56
CA ASP A 18 3.06 -12.29 17.69
C ASP A 18 3.31 -12.13 16.18
N MET A 19 4.55 -12.34 15.73
CA MET A 19 4.87 -12.35 14.30
C MET A 19 4.26 -13.58 13.62
N LEU A 20 3.43 -13.35 12.60
CA LEU A 20 2.78 -14.40 11.82
C LEU A 20 3.26 -14.36 10.37
N ILE A 21 3.49 -15.54 9.79
CA ILE A 21 3.79 -15.72 8.37
C ILE A 21 2.76 -16.65 7.74
N LYS A 22 2.19 -16.22 6.61
CA LYS A 22 1.32 -17.05 5.78
C LYS A 22 2.08 -17.43 4.51
N HIS A 23 2.31 -18.71 4.34
CA HIS A 23 2.83 -19.26 3.08
C HIS A 23 1.66 -19.34 2.09
N LEU A 24 1.86 -18.78 0.90
CA LEU A 24 0.93 -18.92 -0.21
C LEU A 24 1.52 -19.93 -1.21
N PRO A 25 0.70 -20.64 -1.99
CA PRO A 25 1.18 -21.50 -3.06
C PRO A 25 2.03 -20.73 -4.07
N ASP A 26 3.06 -21.38 -4.62
CA ASP A 26 3.92 -20.78 -5.65
C ASP A 26 3.14 -20.51 -6.96
N ASP A 27 2.08 -21.27 -7.21
CA ASP A 27 1.20 -21.20 -8.37
C ASP A 27 -0.04 -20.31 -8.15
N LEU A 28 0.01 -19.41 -7.17
CA LEU A 28 -1.09 -18.46 -6.95
C LEU A 28 -1.29 -17.60 -8.21
N PRO A 29 -2.49 -17.62 -8.84
CA PRO A 29 -2.71 -16.89 -10.08
C PRO A 29 -2.62 -15.39 -9.82
N LEU A 30 -1.83 -14.70 -10.63
CA LEU A 30 -1.82 -13.24 -10.64
C LEU A 30 -3.10 -12.72 -11.27
N LEU A 31 -3.78 -11.83 -10.56
CA LEU A 31 -4.91 -11.08 -11.08
C LEU A 31 -4.45 -10.24 -12.28
N GLN A 32 -5.20 -10.27 -13.38
CA GLN A 32 -4.87 -9.49 -14.56
C GLN A 32 -5.61 -8.14 -14.51
N PRO A 33 -4.99 -7.03 -14.91
CA PRO A 33 -5.64 -5.72 -14.92
C PRO A 33 -6.96 -5.68 -15.73
N LYS A 34 -7.05 -6.47 -16.80
CA LYS A 34 -8.25 -6.58 -17.65
C LYS A 34 -9.47 -7.17 -16.92
N ASP A 35 -9.24 -8.04 -15.93
CA ASP A 35 -10.29 -8.75 -15.20
C ASP A 35 -10.72 -7.96 -13.95
N HIS A 36 -9.94 -6.95 -13.56
CA HIS A 36 -10.16 -6.07 -12.42
C HIS A 36 -10.00 -4.60 -12.82
N PRO A 37 -10.88 -4.07 -13.69
CA PRO A 37 -10.79 -2.69 -14.13
C PRO A 37 -10.96 -1.74 -12.94
N ILE A 38 -10.25 -0.62 -12.99
CA ILE A 38 -10.47 0.46 -12.02
C ILE A 38 -11.87 1.04 -12.29
N PRO A 39 -12.75 1.15 -11.28
CA PRO A 39 -14.07 1.74 -11.45
C PRO A 39 -14.01 3.14 -12.05
N ALA A 40 -14.93 3.48 -12.94
CA ALA A 40 -14.95 4.79 -13.60
C ALA A 40 -15.14 5.95 -12.61
N ASP A 41 -15.78 5.69 -11.47
CA ASP A 41 -16.02 6.63 -10.38
C ASP A 41 -14.90 6.62 -9.31
N ALA A 42 -13.84 5.82 -9.49
CA ALA A 42 -12.76 5.73 -8.53
C ALA A 42 -12.02 7.07 -8.38
N HIS A 43 -11.89 7.52 -7.13
CA HIS A 43 -11.12 8.72 -6.80
C HIS A 43 -9.62 8.45 -6.83
N GLY A 44 -8.87 9.39 -7.41
CA GLY A 44 -7.42 9.42 -7.34
C GLY A 44 -6.90 9.61 -5.93
N VAL A 45 -5.78 8.95 -5.63
CA VAL A 45 -5.13 9.04 -4.32
C VAL A 45 -4.65 10.46 -4.05
N ARG A 46 -4.90 10.94 -2.83
CA ARG A 46 -4.43 12.24 -2.36
C ARG A 46 -2.90 12.28 -2.33
N PRO A 47 -2.25 13.25 -3.00
CA PRO A 47 -0.80 13.39 -2.93
C PRO A 47 -0.31 13.66 -1.50
N GLN A 48 0.89 13.17 -1.17
CA GLN A 48 1.54 13.53 0.08
C GLN A 48 2.02 14.99 0.03
N GLY A 49 1.68 15.78 1.06
CA GLY A 49 2.11 17.18 1.19
C GLY A 49 0.94 18.16 1.39
N ARG A 50 1.25 19.46 1.31
CA ARG A 50 0.26 20.53 1.44
C ARG A 50 -0.48 20.70 0.12
N LEU A 51 -1.80 20.58 0.17
CA LEU A 51 -2.69 20.82 -0.97
C LEU A 51 -3.45 22.15 -0.78
N PRO A 52 -3.92 22.76 -1.87
CA PRO A 52 -4.93 23.82 -1.82
C PRO A 52 -6.15 23.39 -1.00
N LYS A 53 -6.84 24.35 -0.36
CA LYS A 53 -8.03 24.08 0.49
C LYS A 53 -9.18 23.45 -0.29
N ASP A 54 -9.24 23.72 -1.58
CA ASP A 54 -10.28 23.36 -2.53
C ASP A 54 -9.86 22.24 -3.50
N TRP A 55 -8.76 21.54 -3.19
CA TRP A 55 -8.31 20.41 -4.01
C TRP A 55 -9.40 19.33 -4.08
N LYS A 56 -9.72 18.92 -5.31
CA LYS A 56 -10.64 17.82 -5.62
C LYS A 56 -9.86 16.63 -6.15
N ALA A 57 -10.22 15.43 -5.70
CA ALA A 57 -9.63 14.21 -6.24
C ALA A 57 -10.08 14.03 -7.70
N PRO A 58 -9.17 13.70 -8.62
CA PRO A 58 -9.56 13.35 -9.99
C PRO A 58 -10.38 12.06 -9.97
N ILE A 59 -11.35 11.91 -10.87
CA ILE A 59 -12.12 10.69 -11.06
C ILE A 59 -11.50 9.90 -12.21
N TYR A 60 -11.30 8.58 -12.04
CA TYR A 60 -10.57 7.75 -12.99
C TYR A 60 -11.16 7.75 -14.41
N GLY A 61 -12.49 7.71 -14.53
CA GLY A 61 -13.21 7.66 -15.80
C GLY A 61 -13.32 9.00 -16.53
N GLU A 62 -12.87 10.11 -15.94
CA GLU A 62 -12.82 11.44 -16.58
C GLU A 62 -11.50 11.70 -17.33
N ARG A 63 -10.61 10.70 -17.38
CA ARG A 63 -9.32 10.77 -18.08
C ARG A 63 -9.37 10.38 -19.54
#